data_AF-A0A813J9W5-F1
#
_entry.id   AF-A0A813J9W5-F1
#
_cell.length_a   1.000
_cell.length_b   1.000
_cell.length_c   1.000
_cell.angle_alpha   90.00
_cell.angle_beta   90.00
_cell.angle_gamma   90.00
#
_symmetry.space_group_name_H-M   'P 1'
#
loop_
_entity.id
_entity.type
_entity.pdbx_description
1 polymer ?
#
loop_
_entity_poly.entity_id
_entity_poly.type
_entity_poly.pdbx_seq_one_letter_code
_entity_poly.pdbx_strand_id
1 'polypeptide(L)'
;MASPRLPQSLCTASRRMLSAKTKAQIGMNTRLPGGLPDFVEKWSPAAFRKVGVGLVAGSLLGVPLAYEGLVSILMPTMAGGFTALYWKVGLSDIASDHAIRKNFPFLCRIRYLMESIRPEIQQYLIESDDVAVPFSRHMRSVIYQRAKQAPDTRALGTRMDVYKEGYEWVNHSMFPVPIEQINTRVMIGGPACTQPYSASLLNISAMSYGALSGNAISALNLGAKEGGFYHNTGEGGISKFHLLGADVVWNVGTGYFACGTTGADGIRRFDPEMFKNNASRPEIKMIELKLSQGAKPAHGGILPKSKITPIIAEARGLGPPPWE
;
A
#
# COMPACT_ATOMS: atom_id res chain seq x y z
N MET A 1 26.02 -14.48 -55.88
CA MET A 1 25.14 -15.27 -56.75
C MET A 1 24.00 -15.83 -55.91
N ALA A 2 22.78 -15.58 -56.37
CA ALA A 2 21.45 -16.10 -56.00
C ALA A 2 21.25 -16.89 -54.69
N SER A 3 20.42 -16.33 -53.81
CA SER A 3 19.59 -17.08 -52.86
C SER A 3 18.46 -17.80 -53.63
N PRO A 4 18.14 -19.08 -53.35
CA PRO A 4 17.12 -19.80 -54.09
C PRO A 4 15.72 -19.29 -53.75
N ARG A 5 14.98 -18.87 -54.77
CA ARG A 5 13.55 -18.50 -54.66
C ARG A 5 12.73 -19.76 -54.42
N LEU A 6 11.96 -19.79 -53.32
CA LEU A 6 10.87 -20.74 -53.14
C LEU A 6 9.81 -20.54 -54.25
N PRO A 7 9.23 -21.63 -54.79
CA PRO A 7 8.28 -21.55 -55.90
C PRO A 7 6.95 -20.89 -55.48
N GLN A 8 6.43 -20.01 -56.33
CA GLN A 8 5.18 -19.25 -56.17
C GLN A 8 3.90 -20.10 -56.13
N SER A 9 3.98 -21.44 -56.14
CA SER A 9 2.82 -22.34 -56.25
C SER A 9 2.21 -22.77 -54.91
N LEU A 10 2.70 -22.29 -53.77
CA LEU A 10 2.13 -22.61 -52.44
C LEU A 10 1.16 -21.54 -51.89
N CYS A 11 0.94 -20.43 -52.60
CA CYS A 11 0.07 -19.35 -52.12
C CYS A 11 -1.42 -19.50 -52.52
N THR A 12 -1.80 -20.55 -53.24
CA THR A 12 -3.17 -20.73 -53.77
C THR A 12 -3.97 -21.85 -53.10
N ALA A 13 -3.49 -22.42 -52.00
CA ALA A 13 -4.23 -23.44 -51.25
C ALA A 13 -4.38 -23.05 -49.77
N SER A 14 -5.42 -22.27 -49.47
CA SER A 14 -6.17 -22.25 -48.18
C SER A 14 -6.78 -20.87 -47.92
N ARG A 15 -7.79 -20.50 -48.72
CA ARG A 15 -8.80 -19.50 -48.33
C ARG A 15 -10.18 -19.93 -48.79
N ARG A 16 -10.58 -21.16 -48.43
CA ARG A 16 -12.01 -21.42 -48.24
C ARG A 16 -12.37 -20.87 -46.87
N MET A 17 -12.77 -19.60 -46.83
CA MET A 17 -13.40 -19.04 -45.64
C MET A 17 -14.60 -19.92 -45.30
N LEU A 18 -14.57 -20.52 -44.10
CA LEU A 18 -15.71 -21.24 -43.55
C LEU A 18 -16.94 -20.33 -43.57
N SER A 19 -18.04 -20.87 -44.08
CA SER A 19 -19.35 -20.22 -44.06
C SER A 19 -19.70 -19.77 -42.64
N ALA A 20 -20.41 -18.65 -42.51
CA ALA A 20 -20.86 -18.11 -41.24
C ALA A 20 -21.62 -19.16 -40.39
N LYS A 21 -22.29 -20.13 -41.02
CA LYS A 21 -22.95 -21.26 -40.35
C LYS A 21 -21.96 -22.20 -39.66
N THR A 22 -20.80 -22.45 -40.25
CA THR A 22 -19.79 -23.37 -39.69
C THR A 22 -19.03 -22.73 -38.54
N LYS A 23 -18.81 -21.40 -38.54
CA LYS A 23 -18.16 -20.70 -37.42
C LYS A 23 -19.02 -20.66 -36.16
N ALA A 24 -20.35 -20.55 -36.30
CA ALA A 24 -21.29 -20.60 -35.18
C ALA A 24 -21.37 -21.99 -34.53
N GLN A 25 -21.17 -23.06 -35.31
CA GLN A 25 -21.27 -24.44 -34.84
C GLN A 25 -20.04 -24.93 -34.05
N ILE A 26 -18.89 -24.25 -34.18
CA ILE A 26 -17.62 -24.63 -33.53
C ILE A 26 -17.39 -23.86 -32.21
N GLY A 27 -18.30 -22.97 -31.80
CA GLY A 27 -18.16 -22.22 -30.54
C GLY A 27 -16.92 -21.31 -30.49
N MET A 28 -16.29 -21.03 -31.63
CA MET A 28 -15.20 -20.06 -31.71
C MET A 28 -15.79 -18.67 -31.51
N ASN A 29 -15.65 -18.17 -30.29
CA ASN A 29 -15.93 -16.79 -29.96
C ASN A 29 -14.97 -15.92 -30.79
N THR A 30 -15.47 -15.30 -31.86
CA THR A 30 -14.65 -14.47 -32.77
C THR A 30 -14.23 -13.13 -32.15
N ARG A 31 -14.56 -12.89 -30.88
CA ARG A 31 -14.12 -11.72 -30.14
C ARG A 31 -12.70 -11.96 -29.63
N LEU A 32 -11.72 -11.35 -30.31
CA LEU A 32 -10.42 -11.10 -29.70
C LEU A 32 -10.65 -10.39 -28.35
N PRO A 33 -9.94 -10.76 -27.26
CA PRO A 33 -10.02 -10.02 -26.01
C PRO A 33 -9.52 -8.59 -26.29
N GLY A 34 -10.41 -7.60 -26.17
CA GLY A 34 -10.10 -6.20 -26.49
C GLY A 34 -10.67 -5.67 -27.81
N GLY A 35 -11.53 -6.43 -28.51
CA GLY A 35 -12.27 -5.92 -29.66
C GLY A 35 -13.21 -4.76 -29.30
N LEU A 36 -13.28 -3.74 -30.15
CA LEU A 36 -14.26 -2.66 -30.02
C LEU A 36 -15.68 -3.23 -30.10
N PRO A 37 -16.70 -2.62 -29.46
CA PRO A 37 -18.07 -3.07 -29.60
C PRO A 37 -18.50 -3.17 -31.07
N ASP A 38 -19.31 -4.19 -31.42
CA ASP A 38 -19.70 -4.52 -32.80
C ASP A 38 -20.32 -3.34 -33.59
N PHE A 39 -20.88 -2.35 -32.90
CA PHE A 39 -21.45 -1.15 -33.51
C PHE A 39 -20.39 -0.14 -33.99
N VAL A 40 -19.23 -0.10 -33.32
CA VAL A 40 -18.11 0.80 -33.67
C VAL A 40 -17.45 0.31 -34.93
N GLU A 41 -17.24 -1.00 -35.06
CA GLU A 41 -16.63 -1.61 -36.26
C GLU A 41 -17.50 -1.43 -37.51
N LYS A 42 -18.83 -1.41 -37.33
CA LYS A 42 -19.80 -1.21 -38.43
C LYS A 42 -20.12 0.26 -38.69
N TRP A 43 -19.51 1.18 -37.95
CA TRP A 43 -19.77 2.60 -38.11
C TRP A 43 -19.17 3.12 -39.41
N SER A 44 -19.96 3.91 -40.14
CA SER A 44 -19.62 4.45 -41.45
C SER A 44 -20.46 5.71 -41.70
N PRO A 45 -20.17 6.50 -42.74
CA PRO A 45 -21.02 7.63 -43.13
C PRO A 45 -22.49 7.25 -43.35
N ALA A 46 -22.75 6.04 -43.83
CA ALA A 46 -24.12 5.52 -43.99
C ALA A 46 -24.78 5.24 -42.64
N ALA A 47 -24.06 4.65 -41.69
CA ALA A 47 -24.55 4.43 -40.33
C ALA A 47 -24.84 5.77 -39.61
N PHE A 48 -23.93 6.74 -39.75
CA PHE A 48 -24.10 8.10 -39.25
C PHE A 48 -25.40 8.75 -39.76
N ARG A 49 -25.66 8.67 -41.07
CA ARG A 49 -26.91 9.23 -41.64
C ARG A 49 -28.16 8.53 -41.11
N LYS A 50 -28.13 7.19 -40.98
CA LYS A 50 -29.26 6.42 -40.42
C LYS A 50 -29.57 6.81 -38.97
N VAL A 51 -28.53 6.92 -38.14
CA VAL A 51 -28.67 7.37 -36.75
C VAL A 51 -29.16 8.81 -36.67
N GLY A 52 -28.61 9.70 -37.51
CA GLY A 52 -29.03 11.10 -37.59
C GLY A 52 -30.50 11.27 -37.97
N VAL A 53 -31.03 10.47 -38.90
CA VAL A 53 -32.46 10.48 -39.26
C VAL A 53 -33.32 10.00 -38.07
N GLY A 54 -32.88 8.96 -37.35
CA GLY A 54 -33.54 8.50 -36.13
C GLY A 54 -33.58 9.56 -35.03
N LEU A 55 -32.49 10.30 -34.82
CA LEU A 55 -32.42 11.40 -33.86
C LEU A 55 -33.35 12.57 -34.23
N VAL A 56 -33.47 12.89 -35.53
CA VAL A 56 -34.42 13.90 -36.01
C VAL A 56 -35.86 13.45 -35.78
N ALA A 57 -36.20 12.21 -36.14
CA ALA A 57 -37.52 11.65 -35.90
C ALA A 57 -37.88 11.63 -34.40
N GLY A 58 -36.95 11.20 -33.54
CA GLY A 58 -37.14 11.21 -32.09
C GLY A 58 -37.30 12.61 -31.50
N SER A 59 -36.52 13.59 -31.97
CA SER A 59 -36.65 14.98 -31.54
C SER A 59 -37.98 15.59 -31.94
N LEU A 60 -38.46 15.30 -33.17
CA LEU A 60 -39.75 15.77 -33.66
C LEU A 60 -40.92 15.11 -32.94
N LEU A 61 -40.84 13.82 -32.61
CA LEU A 61 -41.85 13.11 -31.82
C LEU A 61 -41.89 13.58 -30.36
N GLY A 62 -40.80 14.12 -29.82
CA GLY A 62 -40.76 14.71 -28.49
C GLY A 62 -41.55 16.02 -28.36
N VAL A 63 -41.81 16.73 -29.47
CA VAL A 63 -42.56 18.00 -29.48
C VAL A 63 -44.05 17.82 -29.11
N PRO A 64 -44.82 16.92 -29.75
CA PRO A 64 -46.22 16.68 -29.37
C PRO A 64 -46.34 16.10 -27.94
N LEU A 65 -45.40 15.26 -27.52
CA LEU A 65 -45.37 14.73 -26.14
C LEU A 65 -45.12 15.82 -25.09
N ALA A 66 -44.37 16.87 -25.44
CA ALA A 66 -44.21 18.04 -24.58
C ALA A 66 -45.45 18.95 -24.60
N TYR A 67 -46.16 19.01 -25.73
CA TYR A 67 -47.42 19.75 -25.85
C TYR A 67 -48.55 19.13 -25.00
N GLU A 68 -48.59 17.79 -24.92
CA GLU A 68 -49.51 17.05 -24.03
C GLU A 68 -49.07 17.04 -22.55
N GLY A 69 -47.98 17.73 -22.20
CA GLY A 69 -47.51 17.87 -20.82
C GLY A 69 -46.85 16.62 -20.24
N LEU A 70 -46.64 15.57 -21.04
CA LEU A 70 -46.03 14.31 -20.62
C LEU A 70 -44.52 14.46 -20.33
N VAL A 71 -43.88 15.44 -20.98
CA VAL A 71 -42.46 15.76 -20.85
C VAL A 71 -42.27 17.29 -20.81
N SER A 72 -41.29 17.78 -20.05
CA SER A 72 -40.97 19.21 -20.03
C SER A 72 -40.52 19.71 -21.42
N ILE A 73 -40.83 20.98 -21.74
CA ILE A 73 -40.41 21.67 -22.98
C ILE A 73 -38.88 21.70 -23.12
N LEU A 74 -38.15 21.58 -22.01
CA LEU A 74 -36.69 21.56 -21.98
C LEU A 74 -36.11 20.31 -22.69
N MET A 75 -36.79 19.17 -22.62
CA MET A 75 -36.29 17.91 -23.20
C MET A 75 -36.26 17.92 -24.74
N PRO A 76 -37.34 18.26 -25.48
CA PRO A 76 -37.30 18.30 -26.94
C PRO A 76 -36.40 19.42 -27.46
N THR A 77 -36.27 20.54 -26.73
CA THR A 77 -35.35 21.62 -27.12
C THR A 77 -33.88 21.20 -26.97
N MET A 78 -33.52 20.52 -25.88
CA MET A 78 -32.18 19.94 -25.72
C MET A 78 -31.90 18.82 -26.74
N ALA A 79 -32.86 17.94 -27.00
CA ALA A 79 -32.73 16.87 -28.00
C ALA A 79 -32.57 17.43 -29.43
N GLY A 80 -33.33 18.47 -29.78
CA GLY A 80 -33.18 19.19 -31.05
C GLY A 80 -31.82 19.86 -31.18
N GLY A 81 -31.34 20.53 -30.12
CA GLY A 81 -30.01 21.13 -30.08
C GLY A 81 -28.88 20.10 -30.25
N PHE A 82 -28.98 18.95 -29.57
CA PHE A 82 -28.03 17.85 -29.71
C PHE A 82 -28.05 17.26 -31.13
N THR A 83 -29.23 17.07 -31.71
CA THR A 83 -29.39 16.55 -33.08
C THR A 83 -28.80 17.51 -34.12
N ALA A 84 -29.00 18.81 -33.95
CA ALA A 84 -28.39 19.83 -34.81
C ALA A 84 -26.86 19.82 -34.70
N LEU A 85 -26.31 19.70 -33.48
CA LEU A 85 -24.88 19.57 -33.25
C LEU A 85 -24.32 18.30 -33.93
N TYR A 86 -24.99 17.16 -33.75
CA TYR A 86 -24.61 15.89 -34.37
C TYR A 86 -24.47 16.00 -35.89
N TRP A 87 -25.48 16.58 -36.55
CA TRP A 87 -25.45 16.78 -38.00
C TRP A 87 -24.39 17.76 -38.45
N LYS A 88 -24.29 18.93 -37.81
CA LYS A 88 -23.30 19.96 -38.14
C LYS A 88 -21.88 19.39 -38.06
N VAL A 89 -21.59 18.72 -36.96
CA VAL A 89 -20.26 18.17 -36.66
C VAL A 89 -19.95 16.99 -37.58
N GLY A 90 -20.88 16.05 -37.76
CA GLY A 90 -20.64 14.88 -38.60
C GLY A 90 -20.55 15.21 -40.08
N LEU A 91 -21.30 16.19 -40.59
CA LEU A 91 -21.15 16.68 -41.98
C LEU A 91 -19.81 17.39 -42.18
N SER A 92 -19.37 18.19 -41.20
CA SER A 92 -18.02 18.78 -41.21
C SER A 92 -16.92 17.71 -41.18
N ASP A 93 -17.13 16.60 -40.45
CA ASP A 93 -16.19 15.48 -40.40
C ASP A 93 -16.12 14.72 -41.74
N ILE A 94 -17.25 14.54 -42.43
CA ILE A 94 -17.30 13.91 -43.76
C ILE A 94 -16.61 14.78 -44.82
N ALA A 95 -16.73 16.10 -44.70
CA ALA A 95 -16.10 17.07 -45.60
C ALA A 95 -14.60 17.29 -45.32
N SER A 96 -14.05 16.71 -44.25
CA SER A 96 -12.64 16.83 -43.89
C SER A 96 -11.75 15.89 -44.70
N ASP A 97 -10.53 16.32 -44.98
CA ASP A 97 -9.47 15.50 -45.60
C ASP A 97 -8.88 14.44 -44.65
N HIS A 98 -9.21 14.51 -43.35
CA HIS A 98 -8.70 13.56 -42.36
C HIS A 98 -9.43 12.21 -42.46
N ALA A 99 -8.71 11.16 -42.87
CA ALA A 99 -9.27 9.82 -43.15
C ALA A 99 -10.15 9.26 -42.02
N ILE A 100 -9.75 9.44 -40.75
CA ILE A 100 -10.52 8.93 -39.60
C ILE A 100 -11.83 9.72 -39.41
N ARG A 101 -11.84 11.04 -39.65
CA ARG A 101 -13.05 11.87 -39.51
C ARG A 101 -14.07 11.51 -40.59
N LYS A 102 -13.57 11.26 -41.80
CA LYS A 102 -14.38 10.85 -42.95
C LYS A 102 -15.02 9.47 -42.77
N ASN A 103 -14.27 8.51 -42.23
CA ASN A 103 -14.76 7.14 -42.03
C ASN A 103 -15.63 7.01 -40.76
N PHE A 104 -15.33 7.79 -39.71
CA PHE A 104 -16.03 7.76 -38.43
C PHE A 104 -16.56 9.14 -38.02
N PRO A 105 -17.50 9.73 -38.77
CA PRO A 105 -18.02 11.05 -38.47
C PRO A 105 -18.70 11.07 -37.10
N PHE A 106 -18.52 12.16 -36.37
CA PHE A 106 -18.95 12.38 -34.98
C PHE A 106 -18.28 11.47 -33.93
N LEU A 107 -18.24 10.14 -34.14
CA LEU A 107 -17.60 9.19 -33.21
C LEU A 107 -16.10 9.47 -33.02
N CYS A 108 -15.41 9.92 -34.08
CA CYS A 108 -14.00 10.29 -34.00
C CYS A 108 -13.75 11.41 -32.97
N ARG A 109 -14.69 12.33 -32.78
CA ARG A 109 -14.56 13.42 -31.80
C ARG A 109 -14.79 12.96 -30.38
N ILE A 110 -15.74 12.05 -30.17
CA ILE A 110 -15.92 11.38 -28.89
C ILE A 110 -14.66 10.61 -28.52
N ARG A 111 -14.05 9.89 -29.48
CA ARG A 111 -12.77 9.21 -29.27
C ARG A 111 -11.70 10.18 -28.76
N TYR A 112 -11.45 11.29 -29.45
CA TYR A 112 -10.40 12.23 -29.04
C TYR A 112 -10.69 12.89 -27.68
N LEU A 113 -11.96 13.17 -27.37
CA LEU A 113 -12.36 13.67 -26.05
C LEU A 113 -12.09 12.63 -24.95
N MET A 114 -12.41 11.36 -25.21
CA MET A 114 -12.11 10.29 -24.26
C MET A 114 -10.60 10.04 -24.15
N GLU A 115 -9.86 10.18 -25.24
CA GLU A 115 -8.40 10.04 -25.27
C GLU A 115 -7.72 11.16 -24.46
N SER A 116 -8.26 12.38 -24.47
CA SER A 116 -7.75 13.48 -23.64
C SER A 116 -8.05 13.34 -22.15
N ILE A 117 -9.14 12.65 -21.77
CA ILE A 117 -9.54 12.43 -20.37
C ILE A 117 -8.98 11.09 -19.82
N ARG A 118 -8.47 10.24 -20.71
CA ARG A 118 -7.94 8.92 -20.38
C ARG A 118 -6.83 8.97 -19.32
N PRO A 119 -5.82 9.87 -19.39
CA PRO A 119 -4.74 9.91 -18.40
C PRO A 119 -5.27 10.11 -16.97
N GLU A 120 -6.22 11.02 -16.78
CA GLU A 120 -6.80 11.36 -15.48
C GLU A 120 -7.64 10.20 -14.94
N ILE A 121 -8.53 9.62 -15.77
CA ILE A 121 -9.33 8.46 -15.36
C ILE A 121 -8.40 7.30 -14.95
N GLN A 122 -7.39 7.04 -15.77
CA GLN A 122 -6.45 5.97 -15.51
C GLN A 122 -5.70 6.20 -14.20
N GLN A 123 -5.22 7.42 -13.96
CA GLN A 123 -4.46 7.77 -12.76
C GLN A 123 -5.31 7.78 -11.47
N TYR A 124 -6.58 8.19 -11.52
CA TYR A 124 -7.41 8.36 -10.31
C TYR A 124 -8.31 7.15 -9.99
N LEU A 125 -8.77 6.42 -11.01
CA LEU A 125 -9.78 5.36 -10.83
C LEU A 125 -9.24 3.95 -11.12
N ILE A 126 -8.16 3.80 -11.90
CA ILE A 126 -7.72 2.49 -12.41
C ILE A 126 -6.34 2.10 -11.89
N GLU A 127 -5.39 3.04 -11.84
CA GLU A 127 -4.01 2.78 -11.46
C GLU A 127 -3.91 2.44 -9.97
N SER A 128 -3.30 1.30 -9.66
CA SER A 128 -3.06 0.87 -8.29
C SER A 128 -2.05 1.80 -7.60
N ASP A 129 -2.16 1.92 -6.27
CA ASP A 129 -1.37 2.86 -5.46
C ASP A 129 0.15 2.80 -5.69
N ASP A 130 0.65 1.64 -6.13
CA ASP A 130 2.07 1.27 -6.26
C ASP A 130 2.60 1.31 -7.71
N VAL A 131 1.74 1.53 -8.71
CA VAL A 131 2.20 1.70 -10.10
C VAL A 131 2.73 3.12 -10.26
N ALA A 132 3.95 3.23 -10.79
CA ALA A 132 4.72 4.46 -10.82
C ALA A 132 4.76 5.06 -12.22
N VAL A 133 4.27 6.30 -12.36
CA VAL A 133 4.73 7.22 -13.42
C VAL A 133 4.63 8.66 -12.93
N PRO A 134 5.72 9.46 -12.88
CA PRO A 134 7.05 9.19 -12.32
C PRO A 134 7.06 8.97 -10.79
N PHE A 135 5.92 9.19 -10.12
CA PHE A 135 5.75 8.95 -8.68
C PHE A 135 4.46 8.15 -8.43
N SER A 136 4.56 7.11 -7.60
CA SER A 136 3.38 6.33 -7.20
C SER A 136 2.36 7.20 -6.46
N ARG A 137 1.09 6.80 -6.47
CA ARG A 137 0.05 7.51 -5.70
C ARG A 137 0.39 7.48 -4.20
N HIS A 138 0.99 6.39 -3.72
CA HIS A 138 1.48 6.31 -2.35
C HIS A 138 2.48 7.42 -2.04
N MET A 139 3.52 7.60 -2.87
CA MET A 139 4.55 8.62 -2.67
C MET A 139 3.96 10.04 -2.67
N ARG A 140 3.04 10.33 -3.59
CA ARG A 140 2.32 11.62 -3.64
C ARG A 140 1.48 11.84 -2.39
N SER A 141 0.79 10.81 -1.91
CA SER A 141 -0.03 10.90 -0.69
C SER A 141 0.80 11.24 0.55
N VAL A 142 2.01 10.66 0.67
CA VAL A 142 2.95 10.96 1.75
C VAL A 142 3.41 12.42 1.68
N ILE A 143 3.75 12.92 0.49
CA ILE A 143 4.12 14.34 0.30
C ILE A 143 2.97 15.27 0.72
N TYR A 144 1.74 14.97 0.30
CA TYR A 144 0.57 15.78 0.70
C TYR A 144 0.30 15.72 2.21
N GLN A 145 0.47 14.56 2.85
CA GLN A 145 0.33 14.43 4.31
C GLN A 145 1.35 15.29 5.04
N ARG A 146 2.63 15.21 4.65
CA ARG A 146 3.70 16.04 5.21
C ARG A 146 3.46 17.53 5.02
N ALA A 147 3.06 17.94 3.82
CA ALA A 147 2.75 19.35 3.52
C ALA A 147 1.60 19.90 4.39
N LYS A 148 0.68 19.03 4.83
CA LYS A 148 -0.44 19.38 5.72
C LYS A 148 -0.14 19.16 7.21
N GLN A 149 1.11 18.85 7.58
CA GLN A 149 1.50 18.43 8.94
C GLN A 149 0.63 17.28 9.51
N ALA A 150 0.08 16.45 8.62
CA ALA A 150 -0.69 15.28 8.99
C ALA A 150 0.26 14.07 9.20
N PRO A 151 -0.10 13.09 10.06
CA PRO A 151 0.68 11.88 10.23
C PRO A 151 0.94 11.17 8.90
N ASP A 152 2.22 11.06 8.53
CA ASP A 152 2.70 10.42 7.29
C ASP A 152 3.06 8.93 7.50
N THR A 153 3.06 8.50 8.75
CA THR A 153 3.31 7.12 9.16
C THR A 153 2.03 6.29 9.17
N ARG A 154 1.97 5.24 8.37
CA ARG A 154 0.89 4.23 8.43
C ARG A 154 1.39 2.99 9.16
N ALA A 155 0.68 2.63 10.23
CA ALA A 155 0.94 1.44 11.03
C ALA A 155 0.39 0.19 10.33
N LEU A 156 1.11 -0.39 9.36
CA LEU A 156 0.83 -1.74 8.85
C LEU A 156 2.05 -2.27 8.08
N GLY A 157 2.13 -3.60 7.94
CA GLY A 157 3.25 -4.29 7.28
C GLY A 157 3.49 -3.88 5.83
N THR A 158 4.52 -4.46 5.21
CA THR A 158 4.88 -4.16 3.82
C THR A 158 3.69 -4.37 2.89
N ARG A 159 3.33 -3.33 2.11
CA ARG A 159 2.38 -3.44 0.98
C ARG A 159 3.08 -3.90 -0.29
N MET A 160 4.42 -3.94 -0.27
CA MET A 160 5.20 -4.41 -1.41
C MET A 160 5.04 -5.92 -1.55
N ASP A 161 4.91 -6.37 -2.79
CA ASP A 161 4.99 -7.77 -3.12
C ASP A 161 6.45 -8.23 -2.99
N VAL A 162 6.76 -8.84 -1.84
CA VAL A 162 8.10 -9.32 -1.50
C VAL A 162 8.55 -10.53 -2.33
N TYR A 163 7.63 -11.15 -3.09
CA TYR A 163 7.93 -12.26 -3.99
C TYR A 163 8.06 -11.82 -5.44
N LYS A 164 7.84 -10.54 -5.74
CA LYS A 164 7.97 -9.99 -7.08
C LYS A 164 9.43 -10.04 -7.52
N GLU A 165 9.64 -10.39 -8.78
CA GLU A 165 10.95 -10.31 -9.43
C GLU A 165 11.53 -8.89 -9.31
N GLY A 166 12.79 -8.80 -8.88
CA GLY A 166 13.48 -7.54 -8.60
C GLY A 166 13.28 -6.97 -7.19
N TYR A 167 12.47 -7.62 -6.33
CA TYR A 167 12.46 -7.30 -4.91
C TYR A 167 13.70 -7.90 -4.22
N GLU A 168 14.57 -7.03 -3.70
CA GLU A 168 15.81 -7.44 -3.05
C GLU A 168 15.65 -7.49 -1.53
N TRP A 169 16.23 -8.52 -0.92
CA TRP A 169 16.28 -8.70 0.53
C TRP A 169 17.55 -9.44 0.92
N VAL A 170 18.05 -9.16 2.12
CA VAL A 170 19.25 -9.79 2.66
C VAL A 170 18.85 -10.93 3.57
N ASN A 171 19.29 -12.14 3.24
CA ASN A 171 19.10 -13.32 4.09
C ASN A 171 20.33 -13.56 4.97
N HIS A 172 20.10 -14.24 6.09
CA HIS A 172 21.20 -14.74 6.91
C HIS A 172 22.04 -15.73 6.08
N SER A 173 23.37 -15.55 6.09
CA SER A 173 24.26 -16.49 5.40
C SER A 173 24.33 -17.80 6.16
N MET A 174 24.07 -18.92 5.48
CA MET A 174 24.29 -20.27 6.03
C MET A 174 25.77 -20.63 6.14
N PHE A 175 26.65 -19.84 5.50
CA PHE A 175 28.10 -20.00 5.53
C PHE A 175 28.72 -18.68 6.00
N PRO A 176 28.72 -18.41 7.32
CA PRO A 176 29.34 -17.21 7.83
C PRO A 176 30.85 -17.25 7.56
N VAL A 177 31.39 -16.15 7.05
CA VAL A 177 32.83 -15.96 6.94
C VAL A 177 33.35 -15.56 8.33
N PRO A 178 34.51 -16.06 8.78
CA PRO A 178 35.14 -15.56 10.00
C PRO A 178 35.44 -14.07 9.82
N ILE A 179 34.79 -13.22 10.61
CA ILE A 179 35.09 -11.79 10.65
C ILE A 179 36.10 -11.59 11.78
N GLU A 180 37.24 -10.95 11.49
CA GLU A 180 38.17 -10.52 12.53
C GLU A 180 37.44 -9.65 13.55
N GLN A 181 37.75 -9.85 14.84
CA GLN A 181 37.07 -9.27 16.01
C GLN A 181 36.19 -8.04 15.70
N ILE A 182 34.87 -8.24 15.63
CA ILE A 182 33.87 -7.17 15.65
C ILE A 182 33.82 -6.61 17.08
N ASN A 183 34.90 -5.97 17.50
CA ASN A 183 35.05 -5.38 18.82
C ASN A 183 35.05 -3.85 18.73
N THR A 184 34.47 -3.33 17.65
CA THR A 184 34.23 -1.89 17.53
C THR A 184 33.12 -1.54 18.51
N ARG A 185 33.44 -0.67 19.46
CA ARG A 185 32.54 -0.24 20.52
C ARG A 185 32.45 1.27 20.55
N VAL A 186 31.32 1.76 21.05
CA VAL A 186 31.05 3.19 21.25
C VAL A 186 30.87 3.43 22.73
N MET A 187 31.57 4.43 23.25
CA MET A 187 31.37 4.90 24.61
C MET A 187 30.09 5.73 24.69
N ILE A 188 29.17 5.32 25.55
CA ILE A 188 27.93 6.02 25.86
C ILE A 188 28.04 6.60 27.27
N GLY A 189 27.89 7.92 27.37
CA GLY A 189 28.02 8.67 28.62
C GLY A 189 28.84 9.93 28.41
N GLY A 190 28.30 11.08 28.83
CA GLY A 190 29.01 12.37 28.78
C GLY A 190 29.90 12.58 30.02
N PRO A 191 30.55 13.75 30.15
CA PRO A 191 31.45 14.06 31.27
C PRO A 191 30.80 13.95 32.66
N ALA A 192 29.49 14.12 32.75
CA ALA A 192 28.73 14.01 34.00
C ALA A 192 28.28 12.56 34.33
N CYS A 193 28.53 11.60 33.43
CA CYS A 193 28.14 10.21 33.63
C CYS A 193 29.15 9.51 34.54
N THR A 194 28.70 9.03 35.70
CA THR A 194 29.54 8.30 36.65
C THR A 194 29.76 6.83 36.28
N GLN A 195 28.94 6.31 35.36
CA GLN A 195 28.98 4.91 34.89
C GLN A 195 28.86 4.87 33.36
N PRO A 196 29.88 5.36 32.62
CA PRO A 196 29.86 5.29 31.16
C PRO A 196 29.88 3.83 30.71
N TYR A 197 29.19 3.54 29.61
CA TYR A 197 29.04 2.18 29.08
C TYR A 197 29.73 2.05 27.72
N SER A 198 30.51 0.98 27.54
CA SER A 198 31.12 0.64 26.26
C SER A 198 30.18 -0.29 25.50
N ALA A 199 29.37 0.24 24.59
CA ALA A 199 28.39 -0.53 23.83
C ALA A 199 29.01 -1.13 22.56
N SER A 200 28.63 -2.35 22.22
CA SER A 200 28.84 -2.89 20.86
C SER A 200 28.11 -2.02 19.84
N LEU A 201 28.56 -2.04 18.57
CA LEU A 201 27.78 -1.43 17.48
C LEU A 201 26.47 -2.17 17.21
N LEU A 202 26.44 -3.48 17.47
CA LEU A 202 25.27 -4.33 17.30
C LEU A 202 24.81 -4.84 18.66
N ASN A 203 23.53 -4.59 18.99
CA ASN A 203 22.91 -4.98 20.26
C ASN A 203 21.48 -5.48 20.02
N ILE A 204 20.85 -6.05 21.04
CA ILE A 204 19.46 -6.53 20.93
C ILE A 204 18.50 -5.39 21.25
N SER A 205 17.66 -5.05 20.27
CA SER A 205 16.66 -3.98 20.36
C SER A 205 15.49 -4.32 21.30
N ALA A 206 14.80 -3.28 21.75
CA ALA A 206 13.67 -3.33 22.66
C ALA A 206 12.51 -4.25 22.19
N MET A 207 12.33 -5.39 22.86
CA MET A 207 11.17 -6.27 22.69
C MET A 207 10.65 -6.74 24.06
N SER A 208 9.39 -6.45 24.35
CA SER A 208 8.86 -6.63 25.71
C SER A 208 8.61 -8.09 26.09
N TYR A 209 8.94 -8.41 27.34
CA TYR A 209 8.44 -9.63 27.98
C TYR A 209 6.89 -9.59 28.07
N GLY A 210 6.25 -10.66 27.57
CA GLY A 210 4.81 -10.75 27.34
C GLY A 210 4.43 -10.67 25.86
N ALA A 211 5.14 -9.85 25.07
CA ALA A 211 5.11 -9.99 23.62
C ALA A 211 5.93 -11.22 23.20
N LEU A 212 7.13 -11.36 23.78
CA LEU A 212 7.97 -12.55 23.70
C LEU A 212 7.81 -13.45 24.92
N SER A 213 8.09 -14.74 24.74
CA SER A 213 8.10 -15.74 25.81
C SER A 213 9.33 -15.60 26.71
N GLY A 214 9.27 -16.19 27.91
CA GLY A 214 10.41 -16.21 28.83
C GLY A 214 11.64 -16.87 28.20
N ASN A 215 11.45 -18.00 27.50
CA ASN A 215 12.53 -18.70 26.82
C ASN A 215 13.20 -17.85 25.74
N ALA A 216 12.42 -17.06 24.97
CA ALA A 216 12.97 -16.17 23.97
C ALA A 216 13.81 -15.06 24.61
N ILE A 217 13.30 -14.42 25.67
CA ILE A 217 14.05 -13.40 26.42
C ILE A 217 15.33 -13.98 27.03
N SER A 218 15.26 -15.19 27.62
CA SER A 218 16.43 -15.88 28.17
C SER A 218 17.48 -16.16 27.10
N ALA A 219 17.08 -16.68 25.93
CA ALA A 219 18.00 -16.97 24.84
C ALA A 219 18.69 -15.70 24.34
N LEU A 220 17.95 -14.61 24.19
CA LEU A 220 18.49 -13.30 23.81
C LEU A 220 19.47 -12.77 24.87
N ASN A 221 19.13 -12.85 26.16
CA ASN A 221 20.01 -12.39 27.23
C ASN A 221 21.29 -13.23 27.33
N LEU A 222 21.19 -14.56 27.26
CA LEU A 222 22.37 -15.43 27.29
C LEU A 222 23.27 -15.21 26.06
N GLY A 223 22.68 -15.04 24.87
CA GLY A 223 23.45 -14.70 23.66
C GLY A 223 24.11 -13.32 23.76
N ALA A 224 23.45 -12.34 24.36
CA ALA A 224 24.03 -11.02 24.63
C ALA A 224 25.21 -11.08 25.59
N LYS A 225 25.13 -11.94 26.62
CA LYS A 225 26.23 -12.19 27.55
C LYS A 225 27.43 -12.80 26.83
N GLU A 226 27.20 -13.83 26.01
CA GLU A 226 28.26 -14.51 25.27
C GLU A 226 28.91 -13.60 24.22
N GLY A 227 28.11 -12.79 23.53
CA GLY A 227 28.59 -11.84 22.53
C GLY A 227 29.10 -10.50 23.07
N GLY A 228 29.00 -10.26 24.39
CA GLY A 228 29.44 -9.02 25.02
C GLY A 228 28.71 -7.76 24.52
N PHE A 229 27.41 -7.86 24.21
CA PHE A 229 26.56 -6.74 23.84
C PHE A 229 25.34 -6.64 24.77
N TYR A 230 24.62 -5.53 24.76
CA TYR A 230 23.49 -5.37 25.67
C TYR A 230 22.19 -5.98 25.13
N HIS A 231 21.26 -6.28 26.05
CA HIS A 231 19.87 -6.61 25.74
C HIS A 231 18.91 -5.54 26.26
N ASN A 232 18.10 -4.96 25.38
CA ASN A 232 17.08 -3.99 25.75
C ASN A 232 15.74 -4.65 26.12
N THR A 233 15.17 -4.31 27.27
CA THR A 233 13.97 -4.96 27.84
C THR A 233 12.67 -4.69 27.08
N GLY A 234 12.62 -3.62 26.28
CA GLY A 234 11.37 -3.02 25.83
C GLY A 234 10.45 -2.56 26.96
N GLU A 235 9.22 -2.18 26.62
CA GLU A 235 8.22 -1.63 27.55
C GLU A 235 7.64 -2.69 28.51
N GLY A 236 8.23 -3.88 28.65
CA GLY A 236 7.69 -4.96 29.48
C GLY A 236 8.02 -4.86 30.97
N GLY A 237 8.84 -3.89 31.37
CA GLY A 237 9.51 -3.88 32.67
C GLY A 237 10.73 -4.81 32.68
N ILE A 238 11.24 -5.11 33.88
CA ILE A 238 12.47 -5.88 34.08
C ILE A 238 12.10 -7.29 34.57
N SER A 239 11.97 -8.23 33.63
CA SER A 239 11.78 -9.65 33.96
C SER A 239 13.05 -10.32 34.48
N LYS A 240 12.91 -11.37 35.30
CA LYS A 240 14.03 -12.23 35.72
C LYS A 240 14.80 -12.86 34.55
N PHE A 241 14.16 -13.00 33.39
CA PHE A 241 14.78 -13.54 32.17
C PHE A 241 15.75 -12.54 31.52
N HIS A 242 15.67 -11.24 31.85
CA HIS A 242 16.69 -10.26 31.47
C HIS A 242 17.89 -10.25 32.42
N LEU A 243 17.81 -10.95 33.56
CA LEU A 243 18.82 -10.90 34.62
C LEU A 243 19.66 -12.18 34.65
N LEU A 244 19.99 -12.74 33.48
CA LEU A 244 20.80 -13.96 33.35
C LEU A 244 22.30 -13.66 33.11
N GLY A 245 22.69 -12.39 33.26
CA GLY A 245 24.07 -11.94 33.36
C GLY A 245 24.61 -11.15 32.16
N ALA A 246 23.79 -10.81 31.17
CA ALA A 246 24.17 -9.79 30.19
C ALA A 246 23.96 -8.37 30.72
N ASP A 247 24.62 -7.40 30.09
CA ASP A 247 24.30 -5.99 30.26
C ASP A 247 22.89 -5.70 29.72
N VAL A 248 22.14 -4.86 30.44
CA VAL A 248 20.75 -4.55 30.12
C VAL A 248 20.54 -3.06 29.92
N VAL A 249 19.76 -2.74 28.88
CA VAL A 249 19.16 -1.42 28.70
C VAL A 249 17.70 -1.52 29.12
N TRP A 250 17.33 -0.80 30.16
CA TRP A 250 15.95 -0.79 30.61
C TRP A 250 15.16 0.28 29.85
N ASN A 251 14.12 -0.12 29.16
CA ASN A 251 13.26 0.78 28.41
C ASN A 251 12.03 1.19 29.24
N VAL A 252 11.89 2.50 29.43
CA VAL A 252 10.80 3.13 30.17
C VAL A 252 9.87 3.83 29.19
N GLY A 253 8.64 3.34 29.11
CA GLY A 253 7.56 3.97 28.35
C GLY A 253 6.47 4.56 29.25
N THR A 254 5.36 4.96 28.63
CA THR A 254 4.24 5.65 29.32
C THR A 254 3.53 4.80 30.38
N GLY A 255 3.69 3.47 30.36
CA GLY A 255 3.12 2.57 31.35
C GLY A 255 3.84 2.53 32.71
N TYR A 256 4.99 3.20 32.84
CA TYR A 256 5.83 3.16 34.05
C TYR A 256 6.04 1.75 34.62
N PHE A 257 6.25 0.77 33.73
CA PHE A 257 6.50 -0.60 34.15
C PHE A 257 7.89 -0.70 34.78
N ALA A 258 7.97 -1.34 35.95
CA ALA A 258 9.13 -1.39 36.84
C ALA A 258 9.60 -0.02 37.40
N CYS A 259 8.80 1.05 37.28
CA CYS A 259 9.09 2.36 37.87
C CYS A 259 7.82 3.12 38.29
N GLY A 260 6.79 2.39 38.67
CA GLY A 260 5.50 3.01 38.92
C GLY A 260 4.65 2.21 39.88
N THR A 261 3.70 2.92 40.49
CA THR A 261 2.75 2.37 41.43
C THR A 261 1.34 2.80 41.04
N THR A 262 0.36 1.95 41.31
CA THR A 262 -1.05 2.22 41.04
C THR A 262 -1.68 2.73 42.33
N GLY A 263 -2.20 3.95 42.30
CA GLY A 263 -2.91 4.52 43.45
C GLY A 263 -4.27 3.87 43.67
N ALA A 264 -4.93 4.22 44.78
CA ALA A 264 -6.30 3.76 45.09
C ALA A 264 -7.34 4.18 44.02
N ASP A 265 -7.03 5.21 43.23
CA ASP A 265 -7.81 5.68 42.08
C ASP A 265 -7.62 4.84 40.82
N GLY A 266 -6.78 3.80 40.87
CA GLY A 266 -6.46 2.96 39.72
C GLY A 266 -5.49 3.62 38.72
N ILE A 267 -5.00 4.83 39.02
CA ILE A 267 -4.08 5.55 38.13
C ILE A 267 -2.63 5.20 38.49
N ARG A 268 -1.89 4.75 37.48
CA ARG A 268 -0.47 4.44 37.62
C ARG A 268 0.37 5.71 37.48
N ARG A 269 1.23 5.95 38.47
CA ARG A 269 2.13 7.11 38.55
C ARG A 269 3.57 6.65 38.70
N PHE A 270 4.50 7.53 38.35
CA PHE A 270 5.92 7.29 38.55
C PHE A 270 6.23 7.12 40.05
N ASP A 271 7.04 6.11 40.36
CA ASP A 271 7.51 5.80 41.71
C ASP A 271 9.03 5.98 41.77
N PRO A 272 9.53 7.07 42.41
CA PRO A 272 10.96 7.36 42.49
C PRO A 272 11.78 6.29 43.20
N GLU A 273 11.22 5.62 44.23
CA GLU A 273 11.94 4.60 44.98
C GLU A 273 12.05 3.31 44.17
N MET A 274 10.95 2.88 43.54
CA MET A 274 11.00 1.73 42.63
C MET A 274 11.96 1.99 41.45
N PHE A 275 11.92 3.20 40.88
CA PHE A 275 12.85 3.59 39.83
C PHE A 275 14.29 3.51 40.29
N LYS A 276 14.63 4.12 41.44
CA LYS A 276 15.98 4.09 42.01
C LYS A 276 16.47 2.67 42.25
N ASN A 277 15.64 1.82 42.85
CA ASN A 277 15.98 0.42 43.14
C ASN A 277 16.27 -0.38 41.87
N ASN A 278 15.49 -0.18 40.80
CA ASN A 278 15.71 -0.87 39.53
C ASN A 278 16.85 -0.27 38.71
N ALA A 279 17.00 1.06 38.69
CA ALA A 279 18.06 1.76 37.98
C ALA A 279 19.46 1.49 38.57
N SER A 280 19.55 1.19 39.86
CA SER A 280 20.81 0.90 40.57
C SER A 280 21.23 -0.56 40.53
N ARG A 281 20.45 -1.43 39.88
CA ARG A 281 20.83 -2.83 39.66
C ARG A 281 22.12 -2.91 38.86
N PRO A 282 23.08 -3.79 39.23
CA PRO A 282 24.36 -3.90 38.53
C PRO A 282 24.21 -4.33 37.07
N GLU A 283 23.15 -5.04 36.70
CA GLU A 283 22.87 -5.45 35.32
C GLU A 283 22.39 -4.30 34.43
N ILE A 284 21.75 -3.28 35.01
CA ILE A 284 21.20 -2.15 34.26
C ILE A 284 22.31 -1.15 33.99
N LYS A 285 22.70 -1.02 32.72
CA LYS A 285 23.79 -0.12 32.30
C LYS A 285 23.28 1.22 31.77
N MET A 286 22.09 1.21 31.18
CA MET A 286 21.46 2.39 30.60
C MET A 286 19.95 2.33 30.74
N ILE A 287 19.31 3.50 30.66
CA ILE A 287 17.86 3.64 30.64
C ILE A 287 17.46 4.35 29.35
N GLU A 288 16.59 3.72 28.58
CA GLU A 288 16.04 4.27 27.35
C GLU A 288 14.64 4.83 27.61
N LEU A 289 14.45 6.14 27.42
CA LEU A 289 13.14 6.77 27.51
C LEU A 289 12.43 6.66 26.16
N LYS A 290 11.40 5.82 26.09
CA LYS A 290 10.68 5.58 24.84
C LYS A 290 9.54 6.57 24.68
N LEU A 291 9.76 7.54 23.79
CA LEU A 291 8.77 8.57 23.45
C LEU A 291 7.73 8.07 22.43
N SER A 292 8.15 7.21 21.49
CA SER A 292 7.29 6.68 20.44
C SER A 292 7.85 5.39 19.84
N GLN A 293 7.05 4.67 19.05
CA GLN A 293 7.48 3.52 18.27
C GLN A 293 7.09 3.66 16.81
N GLY A 294 8.01 3.35 15.89
CA GLY A 294 7.76 3.48 14.44
C GLY A 294 6.57 2.66 13.93
N ALA A 295 6.26 1.54 14.59
CA ALA A 295 5.10 0.71 14.23
C ALA A 295 3.76 1.38 14.58
N LYS A 296 3.70 2.22 15.62
CA LYS A 296 2.48 2.85 16.12
C LYS A 296 2.81 4.22 16.75
N PRO A 297 3.06 5.25 15.93
CA PRO A 297 3.66 6.50 16.42
C PRO A 297 2.80 7.37 17.36
N ALA A 298 1.58 6.94 17.70
CA ALA A 298 0.67 7.63 18.61
C ALA A 298 0.07 6.72 19.69
N HIS A 299 0.51 5.47 19.81
CA HIS A 299 -0.02 4.51 20.78
C HIS A 299 1.10 3.77 21.50
N GLY A 300 0.98 3.66 22.84
CA GLY A 300 1.87 2.85 23.67
C GLY A 300 1.77 1.35 23.35
N GLY A 301 2.67 0.55 23.92
CA GLY A 301 2.60 -0.90 23.81
C GLY A 301 1.26 -1.47 24.31
N ILE A 302 0.69 -2.42 23.56
CA ILE A 302 -0.53 -3.13 23.94
C ILE A 302 -0.17 -4.58 24.27
N LEU A 303 -0.58 -5.05 25.44
CA LEU A 303 -0.56 -6.47 25.79
C LEU A 303 -1.98 -6.91 26.15
N PRO A 304 -2.53 -7.96 25.52
CA PRO A 304 -3.85 -8.50 25.88
C PRO A 304 -3.92 -8.89 27.36
N LYS A 305 -5.06 -8.63 28.04
CA LYS A 305 -5.28 -8.98 29.47
C LYS A 305 -5.01 -10.47 29.74
N SER A 306 -5.43 -11.35 28.83
CA SER A 306 -5.25 -12.80 28.95
C SER A 306 -3.78 -13.25 29.03
N LYS A 307 -2.84 -12.41 28.59
CA LYS A 307 -1.42 -12.70 28.71
C LYS A 307 -0.83 -12.25 30.05
N ILE A 308 -1.52 -11.44 30.86
CA ILE A 308 -0.98 -10.91 32.13
C ILE A 308 -1.01 -12.01 33.19
N THR A 309 0.03 -12.83 33.21
CA THR A 309 0.28 -13.83 34.26
C THR A 309 0.98 -13.21 35.47
N PRO A 310 0.98 -13.85 36.65
CA PRO A 310 1.67 -13.33 37.85
C PRO A 310 3.13 -12.94 37.60
N ILE A 311 3.86 -13.75 36.82
CA ILE A 311 5.26 -13.48 36.47
C ILE A 311 5.45 -12.26 35.56
N ILE A 312 4.45 -11.92 34.73
CA ILE A 312 4.47 -10.71 33.90
C ILE A 312 4.12 -9.49 34.76
N ALA A 313 3.16 -9.64 35.67
CA ALA A 313 2.81 -8.60 36.61
C ALA A 313 3.97 -8.23 37.54
N GLU A 314 4.72 -9.23 38.02
CA GLU A 314 5.96 -9.06 38.77
C GLU A 314 6.99 -8.26 37.97
N ALA A 315 7.32 -8.71 36.75
CA ALA A 315 8.26 -8.01 35.87
C ALA A 315 7.87 -6.54 35.61
N ARG A 316 6.56 -6.27 35.58
CA ARG A 316 5.99 -4.94 35.35
C ARG A 316 5.90 -4.09 36.62
N GLY A 317 6.08 -4.65 37.82
CA GLY A 317 5.86 -3.95 39.09
C GLY A 317 4.40 -3.54 39.28
N LEU A 318 3.46 -4.44 38.95
CA LEU A 318 2.02 -4.19 39.14
C LEU A 318 1.52 -4.47 40.56
N GLY A 319 2.27 -5.22 41.39
CA GLY A 319 1.80 -5.73 42.69
C GLY A 319 0.72 -6.81 42.54
N PRO A 320 0.23 -7.43 43.63
CA PRO A 320 -0.91 -8.36 43.61
C PRO A 320 -2.21 -7.70 43.03
N PRO A 321 -3.16 -8.49 42.49
CA PRO A 321 -3.90 -8.27 41.23
C PRO A 321 -4.66 -6.96 40.92
N PRO A 322 -4.78 -6.68 39.60
CA PRO A 322 -6.07 -6.49 38.90
C PRO A 322 -6.46 -7.68 37.97
N TRP A 323 -5.98 -8.89 38.27
CA TRP A 323 -6.36 -10.18 37.65
C TRP A 323 -7.33 -11.02 38.49
N GLU A 324 -8.00 -10.37 39.45
CA GLU A 324 -9.35 -10.74 39.86
C GLU A 324 -10.38 -10.00 38.98
#